data_AF-D6RFI2-F1
#
_entry.id   AF-D6RFI2-F1
#
_cell.length_a   1.000
_cell.length_b   1.000
_cell.length_c   1.000
_cell.angle_alpha   90.00
_cell.angle_beta   90.00
_cell.angle_gamma   90.00
#
_symmetry.space_group_name_H-M   'P 1'
#
loop_
_entity.id
_entity.type
_entity.pdbx_description
1 polymer ?
#
loop_
_entity_poly.entity_id
_entity_poly.type
_entity_poly.pdbx_seq_one_letter_code
_entity_poly.pdbx_strand_id
1 'polypeptide(L)'
;MKRTTVCSCRCSKKAPRLSRLSRQMVPQLQLPEPPALSVMYSYLHSRKIKILEIFHKVGQGENQRITREEFIAAVKAVGVPLKNQEVEDIVIYLSSLGKHNTITMDILANTYKQWSMAQQRSSLATAREHYILAKHRDSLKGPLKKQEVDSAPQLPKV
;
A
#
# COMPACT_ATOMS: atom_id res chain seq x y z
N MET A 1 0.21 -82.60 -16.86
CA MET A 1 -0.86 -82.20 -15.91
C MET A 1 -0.82 -80.69 -15.77
N LYS A 2 -1.83 -79.97 -16.28
CA LYS A 2 -1.86 -78.49 -16.33
C LYS A 2 -2.39 -77.95 -15.00
N ARG A 3 -1.69 -77.02 -14.35
CA ARG A 3 -2.25 -76.17 -13.28
C ARG A 3 -2.20 -74.73 -13.73
N THR A 4 -3.39 -74.16 -13.88
CA THR A 4 -3.66 -72.76 -14.14
C THR A 4 -3.58 -72.01 -12.81
N THR A 5 -2.89 -70.87 -12.78
CA THR A 5 -3.06 -69.89 -11.69
C THR A 5 -3.23 -68.51 -12.33
N VAL A 6 -4.42 -67.95 -12.12
CA VAL A 6 -4.77 -66.58 -12.50
C VAL A 6 -4.23 -65.64 -11.43
N CYS A 7 -3.33 -64.72 -11.80
CA CYS A 7 -2.96 -63.60 -10.93
C CYS A 7 -3.99 -62.48 -11.08
N SER A 8 -4.77 -62.25 -10.03
CA SER A 8 -5.73 -61.14 -9.91
C SER A 8 -5.01 -59.90 -9.34
N CYS A 9 -4.68 -58.93 -10.18
CA CYS A 9 -4.21 -57.62 -9.73
C CYS A 9 -5.38 -56.79 -9.18
N ARG A 10 -5.40 -56.58 -7.85
CA ARG A 10 -6.37 -55.74 -7.16
C ARG A 10 -5.92 -54.27 -7.25
N CYS A 11 -6.50 -53.50 -8.18
CA CYS A 11 -6.32 -52.03 -8.21
C CYS A 11 -7.13 -51.38 -7.09
N SER A 12 -6.47 -51.01 -5.99
CA SER A 12 -7.06 -50.16 -4.95
C SER A 12 -7.20 -48.72 -5.46
N LYS A 13 -8.40 -48.33 -5.91
CA LYS A 13 -8.76 -46.94 -6.19
C LYS A 13 -8.77 -46.15 -4.87
N LYS A 14 -7.68 -45.44 -4.55
CA LYS A 14 -7.70 -44.41 -3.51
C LYS A 14 -8.41 -43.19 -4.08
N ALA A 15 -9.62 -42.91 -3.60
CA ALA A 15 -10.32 -41.66 -3.89
C ALA A 15 -9.48 -40.46 -3.41
N PRO A 16 -9.37 -39.37 -4.19
CA PRO A 16 -8.71 -38.16 -3.73
C PRO A 16 -9.56 -37.57 -2.62
N ARG A 17 -8.99 -37.37 -1.43
CA ARG A 17 -9.66 -36.65 -0.34
C ARG A 17 -9.79 -35.18 -0.71
N LEU A 18 -10.88 -34.80 -1.38
CA LEU A 18 -11.28 -33.42 -1.64
C LEU A 18 -11.80 -32.68 -0.40
N SER A 19 -11.65 -33.25 0.80
CA SER A 19 -12.19 -32.71 2.06
C SER A 19 -11.38 -31.56 2.67
N ARG A 20 -10.39 -31.00 1.97
CA ARG A 20 -9.60 -29.83 2.43
C ARG A 20 -9.86 -28.53 1.65
N LEU A 21 -10.78 -28.52 0.69
CA LEU A 21 -11.05 -27.36 -0.16
C LEU A 21 -12.17 -26.44 0.33
N SER A 22 -12.87 -26.79 1.42
CA SER A 22 -13.98 -26.01 1.96
C SER A 22 -13.67 -25.42 3.34
N ARG A 23 -12.43 -24.95 3.56
CA ARG A 23 -12.20 -24.03 4.67
C ARG A 23 -12.83 -22.71 4.25
N GLN A 24 -14.05 -22.45 4.75
CA GLN A 24 -14.86 -21.26 4.50
C GLN A 24 -13.95 -20.04 4.28
N MET A 25 -13.86 -19.54 3.04
CA MET A 25 -13.18 -18.27 2.76
C MET A 25 -14.07 -17.18 3.34
N VAL A 26 -13.94 -16.95 4.64
CA VAL A 26 -14.50 -15.77 5.29
C VAL A 26 -13.70 -14.57 4.75
N PRO A 27 -14.33 -13.59 4.10
CA PRO A 27 -13.65 -12.38 3.69
C PRO A 27 -12.97 -11.75 4.91
N GLN A 28 -11.66 -11.56 4.85
CA GLN A 28 -10.96 -10.84 5.91
C GLN A 28 -11.26 -9.36 5.75
N LEU A 29 -12.09 -8.82 6.65
CA LEU A 29 -12.36 -7.40 6.71
C LEU A 29 -11.05 -6.67 7.00
N GLN A 30 -10.63 -5.81 6.06
CA GLN A 30 -9.47 -4.94 6.25
C GLN A 30 -9.92 -3.73 7.07
N LEU A 31 -9.12 -3.38 8.08
CA LEU A 31 -9.34 -2.15 8.83
C LEU A 31 -9.01 -0.96 7.92
N PRO A 32 -9.93 0.02 7.72
CA PRO A 32 -9.63 1.19 6.92
C PRO A 32 -8.51 2.00 7.59
N GLU A 33 -7.51 2.38 6.80
CA GLU A 33 -6.40 3.22 7.29
C GLU A 33 -6.90 4.65 7.48
N PRO A 34 -6.71 5.26 8.67
CA PRO A 34 -7.16 6.61 8.91
C PRO A 34 -6.29 7.62 8.14
N PRO A 35 -6.88 8.58 7.41
CA PRO A 35 -6.12 9.58 6.63
C PRO A 35 -5.11 10.37 7.48
N ALA A 36 -5.46 10.62 8.74
CA ALA A 36 -4.61 11.31 9.71
C ALA A 36 -3.27 10.61 9.95
N LEU A 37 -3.20 9.28 9.77
CA LEU A 37 -1.95 8.52 9.91
C LEU A 37 -0.91 8.93 8.88
N SER A 38 -1.33 9.06 7.62
CA SER A 38 -0.45 9.52 6.54
C SER A 38 0.01 10.97 6.78
N VAL A 39 -0.87 11.83 7.30
CA VAL A 39 -0.52 13.22 7.67
C VAL A 39 0.56 13.23 8.75
N MET A 40 0.39 12.42 9.80
CA MET A 40 1.37 12.26 10.87
C MET A 40 2.72 11.79 10.31
N TYR A 41 2.74 10.71 9.53
CA TYR A 41 3.99 10.17 8.99
C TYR A 41 4.68 11.11 8.01
N SER A 42 3.92 11.81 7.16
CA SER A 42 4.47 12.83 6.26
C SER A 42 5.16 13.95 7.04
N TYR A 43 4.52 14.41 8.12
CA TYR A 43 5.07 15.44 9.00
C TYR A 43 6.39 14.98 9.64
N LEU A 44 6.40 13.80 10.25
CA LEU A 44 7.61 13.22 10.86
C LEU A 44 8.73 13.05 9.82
N HIS A 45 8.41 12.51 8.65
CA HIS A 45 9.36 12.28 7.57
C HIS A 45 9.98 13.60 7.07
N SER A 46 9.17 14.63 6.84
CA SER A 46 9.65 15.95 6.38
C SER A 46 10.63 16.61 7.36
N ARG A 47 10.46 16.36 8.67
CA ARG A 47 11.31 16.87 9.73
C ARG A 47 12.44 15.93 10.13
N LYS A 48 12.59 14.80 9.42
CA LYS A 48 13.58 13.74 9.69
C LYS A 48 13.50 13.19 11.13
N ILE A 49 12.30 13.21 11.72
CA ILE A 49 12.05 12.67 13.06
C ILE A 49 11.78 11.18 12.92
N LYS A 50 12.53 10.35 13.65
CA LYS A 50 12.30 8.91 13.67
C LYS A 50 11.15 8.59 14.61
N ILE A 51 10.11 7.92 14.10
CA ILE A 51 8.94 7.60 14.92
C ILE A 51 9.28 6.76 16.16
N LEU A 52 10.25 5.84 16.04
CA LEU A 52 10.68 5.00 17.16
C LEU A 52 11.37 5.81 18.26
N GLU A 53 12.08 6.87 17.90
CA GLU A 53 12.82 7.71 18.84
C GLU A 53 11.88 8.52 19.75
N ILE A 54 10.69 8.85 19.25
CA ILE A 54 9.64 9.54 20.02
C ILE A 54 9.15 8.67 21.20
N PHE A 55 9.12 7.34 21.01
CA PHE A 55 8.52 6.40 21.95
C PHE A 55 9.54 5.51 22.67
N HIS A 56 10.82 5.60 22.30
CA HIS A 56 11.88 4.80 22.90
C HIS A 56 12.05 5.16 24.37
N LYS A 57 11.81 4.19 25.26
CA LYS A 57 12.14 4.31 26.68
C LYS A 57 13.44 3.58 26.98
N VAL A 58 14.34 4.27 27.67
CA VAL A 58 15.63 3.68 28.09
C VAL A 58 15.37 2.46 28.96
N GLY A 59 15.87 1.29 28.55
CA GLY A 59 15.78 0.04 29.31
C GLY A 59 14.58 -0.86 28.99
N GLN A 60 13.75 -0.52 28.00
CA GLN A 60 12.60 -1.32 27.59
C GLN A 60 12.87 -2.00 26.24
N GLY A 61 12.66 -3.32 26.17
CA GLY A 61 12.93 -4.12 24.95
C GLY A 61 11.92 -3.89 23.83
N GLU A 62 12.11 -4.61 22.70
CA GLU A 62 11.34 -4.44 21.45
C GLU A 62 9.81 -4.60 21.62
N ASN A 63 9.36 -5.35 22.63
CA ASN A 63 7.94 -5.52 22.96
C ASN A 63 7.39 -4.40 23.86
N GLN A 64 8.04 -3.24 23.88
CA GLN A 64 7.57 -2.07 24.61
C GLN A 64 6.14 -1.72 24.16
N ARG A 65 5.24 -1.69 25.14
CA ARG A 65 3.86 -1.25 24.96
C ARG A 65 3.80 0.26 25.18
N ILE A 66 3.05 0.92 24.31
CA ILE A 66 2.76 2.35 24.39
C ILE A 66 1.31 2.48 24.80
N THR A 67 1.05 3.17 25.91
CA THR A 67 -0.32 3.45 26.33
C THR A 67 -0.94 4.53 25.45
N ARG A 68 -2.27 4.63 25.48
CA ARG A 68 -3.01 5.67 24.75
C ARG A 68 -2.55 7.07 25.14
N GLU A 69 -2.38 7.31 26.43
CA GLU A 69 -2.00 8.60 27.00
C GLU A 69 -0.57 8.98 26.58
N GLU A 70 0.34 8.01 26.60
CA GLU A 70 1.71 8.18 26.12
C GLU A 70 1.75 8.52 24.64
N PHE A 71 0.95 7.83 23.83
CA PHE A 71 0.83 8.11 22.41
C PHE A 71 0.37 9.56 22.16
N ILE A 72 -0.74 9.95 22.78
CA ILE A 72 -1.32 11.29 22.63
C ILE A 72 -0.34 12.37 23.10
N ALA A 73 0.28 12.17 24.26
CA ALA A 73 1.24 13.13 24.82
C ALA A 73 2.44 13.32 23.90
N ALA A 74 3.01 12.24 23.37
CA ALA A 74 4.18 12.32 22.51
C ALA A 74 3.87 12.97 21.15
N VAL A 75 2.74 12.64 20.52
CA VAL A 75 2.31 13.28 19.26
C VAL A 75 2.08 14.78 19.46
N LYS A 76 1.48 15.17 20.59
CA LYS A 76 1.31 16.59 20.96
C LYS A 76 2.65 17.29 21.23
N ALA A 77 3.57 16.63 21.91
CA ALA A 77 4.90 17.18 22.20
C ALA A 77 5.72 17.44 20.92
N VAL A 78 5.56 16.59 19.90
CA VAL A 78 6.19 16.77 18.58
C VAL A 78 5.51 17.90 17.77
N GLY A 79 4.33 18.35 18.19
CA GLY A 79 3.60 19.45 17.56
C GLY A 79 3.01 19.07 16.20
N VAL A 80 2.62 17.81 16.00
CA VAL A 80 1.96 17.38 14.76
C VAL A 80 0.61 18.10 14.65
N PRO A 81 0.28 18.73 13.51
CA PRO A 81 -0.95 19.50 13.34
C PRO A 81 -2.17 18.59 13.13
N LEU A 82 -2.58 17.88 14.17
CA LEU A 82 -3.75 16.99 14.19
C LEU A 82 -4.76 17.43 15.25
N LYS A 83 -6.04 17.25 14.95
CA LYS A 83 -7.13 17.39 15.91
C LYS A 83 -7.10 16.23 16.90
N ASN A 84 -7.64 16.43 18.10
CA ASN A 84 -7.73 15.36 19.10
C ASN A 84 -8.44 14.11 18.54
N GLN A 85 -9.55 14.28 17.80
CA GLN A 85 -10.27 13.16 17.18
C GLN A 85 -9.37 12.36 16.20
N GLU A 86 -8.60 13.06 15.38
CA GLU A 86 -7.71 12.42 14.40
C GLU A 86 -6.61 11.60 15.09
N VAL A 87 -6.11 12.07 16.23
CA VAL A 87 -5.15 11.31 17.05
C VAL A 87 -5.81 10.06 17.63
N GLU A 88 -7.06 10.16 18.09
CA GLU A 88 -7.81 9.00 18.61
C GLU A 88 -8.07 7.95 17.54
N ASP A 89 -8.43 8.37 16.33
CA ASP A 89 -8.64 7.47 15.19
C ASP A 89 -7.34 6.69 14.87
N ILE A 90 -6.19 7.36 14.97
CA ILE A 90 -4.87 6.71 14.83
C ILE A 90 -4.62 5.70 15.97
N VAL A 91 -4.92 6.06 17.21
CA VAL A 91 -4.76 5.15 18.37
C VAL A 91 -5.62 3.90 18.18
N ILE A 92 -6.88 4.06 17.77
CA ILE A 92 -7.80 2.94 17.51
C ILE A 92 -7.24 2.05 16.40
N TYR A 93 -6.76 2.66 15.31
CA TYR A 93 -6.17 1.91 14.20
C TYR A 93 -4.95 1.10 14.65
N LEU A 94 -3.96 1.76 15.25
CA LEU A 94 -2.70 1.12 15.66
C LEU A 94 -2.90 0.05 16.72
N SER A 95 -3.78 0.29 17.69
CA SER A 95 -4.11 -0.70 18.72
C SER A 95 -4.78 -1.94 18.12
N SER A 96 -5.65 -1.76 17.11
CA SER A 96 -6.35 -2.87 16.44
C SER A 96 -5.42 -3.76 15.60
N LEU A 97 -4.25 -3.26 15.19
CA LEU A 97 -3.22 -4.07 14.52
C LEU A 97 -2.48 -4.99 15.49
N GLY A 98 -2.49 -4.63 16.78
CA GLY A 98 -1.78 -5.36 17.82
C GLY A 98 -2.59 -6.47 18.44
N LYS A 99 -1.87 -7.40 19.08
CA LYS A 99 -2.51 -8.40 19.93
C LYS A 99 -3.04 -7.72 21.18
N HIS A 100 -4.26 -8.04 21.59
CA HIS A 100 -4.91 -7.48 22.79
C HIS A 100 -5.07 -5.95 22.76
N ASN A 101 -5.27 -5.34 21.58
CA ASN A 101 -5.52 -3.91 21.44
C ASN A 101 -4.40 -3.03 22.02
N THR A 102 -3.15 -3.49 21.95
CA THR A 102 -1.98 -2.74 22.42
C THR A 102 -1.17 -2.18 21.27
N ILE A 103 -0.74 -0.92 21.40
CA ILE A 103 0.25 -0.33 20.49
C ILE A 103 1.62 -0.80 20.95
N THR A 104 2.36 -1.44 20.06
CA THR A 104 3.73 -1.89 20.30
C THR A 104 4.71 -1.23 19.33
N MET A 105 5.99 -1.24 19.69
CA MET A 105 7.01 -0.56 18.91
C MET A 105 7.20 -1.17 17.50
N ASP A 106 7.01 -2.49 17.38
CA ASP A 106 7.04 -3.21 16.10
C ASP A 106 5.91 -2.78 15.15
N ILE A 107 4.69 -2.55 15.68
CA ILE A 107 3.55 -2.10 14.88
C ILE A 107 3.85 -0.72 14.29
N LEU A 108 4.37 0.20 15.10
CA LEU A 108 4.75 1.54 14.66
C LEU A 108 5.88 1.50 13.61
N ALA A 109 6.89 0.65 13.81
CA ALA A 109 7.96 0.46 12.83
C ALA A 109 7.42 -0.09 11.51
N ASN A 110 6.57 -1.11 11.57
CA ASN A 110 6.04 -1.78 10.39
C ASN A 110 5.08 -0.90 9.59
N THR A 111 4.13 -0.24 10.26
CA THR A 111 3.18 0.69 9.63
C THR A 111 3.89 1.87 8.97
N TYR A 112 4.86 2.50 9.66
CA TYR A 112 5.67 3.55 9.07
C TYR A 112 6.48 3.07 7.86
N LYS A 113 7.09 1.89 7.95
CA LYS A 113 7.83 1.27 6.82
C LYS A 113 6.90 1.02 5.63
N GLN A 114 5.70 0.47 5.88
CA GLN A 114 4.70 0.21 4.84
C GLN A 114 4.27 1.50 4.14
N TRP A 115 3.93 2.54 4.91
CA TRP A 115 3.61 3.86 4.39
C TRP A 115 4.77 4.45 3.56
N SER A 116 6.00 4.39 4.09
CA SER A 116 7.18 4.91 3.39
C SER A 116 7.42 4.19 2.06
N MET A 117 7.30 2.86 2.03
CA MET A 117 7.40 2.09 0.78
C MET A 117 6.27 2.43 -0.20
N ALA A 118 5.05 2.62 0.28
CA ALA A 118 3.92 3.04 -0.56
C ALA A 118 4.18 4.43 -1.17
N GLN A 119 4.73 5.35 -0.40
CA GLN A 119 5.10 6.69 -0.85
C GLN A 119 6.21 6.68 -1.91
N GLN A 120 7.18 5.78 -1.80
CA GLN A 120 8.21 5.60 -2.84
C GLN A 120 7.62 5.04 -4.14
N ARG A 121 6.69 4.08 -4.03
CA ARG A 121 6.02 3.49 -5.19
C ARG A 121 5.14 4.50 -5.92
N SER A 122 4.40 5.35 -5.20
CA SER A 122 3.57 6.38 -5.81
C SER A 122 4.42 7.41 -6.57
N SER A 123 5.51 7.90 -5.96
CA SER A 123 6.46 8.82 -6.60
C SER A 123 7.01 8.25 -7.93
N LEU A 124 7.41 6.98 -7.92
CA LEU A 124 7.93 6.31 -9.11
C LEU A 124 6.85 6.08 -10.18
N ALA A 125 5.61 5.78 -9.79
CA ALA A 125 4.49 5.67 -10.71
C ALA A 125 4.22 7.01 -11.42
N THR A 126 4.14 8.10 -10.66
CA THR A 126 3.94 9.46 -11.20
C THR A 126 5.06 9.85 -12.15
N ALA A 127 6.33 9.57 -11.81
CA ALA A 127 7.46 9.84 -12.69
C ALA A 127 7.37 9.08 -14.03
N ARG A 128 6.93 7.82 -14.01
CA ARG A 128 6.69 7.03 -15.22
C ARG A 128 5.56 7.59 -16.06
N GLU A 129 4.45 7.99 -15.44
CA GLU A 129 3.32 8.61 -16.14
C GLU A 129 3.72 9.92 -16.81
N HIS A 130 4.48 10.78 -16.12
CA HIS A 130 5.03 12.01 -16.70
C HIS A 130 5.94 11.73 -17.90
N TYR A 131 6.79 10.71 -17.82
CA TYR A 131 7.65 10.31 -18.93
C TYR A 131 6.83 9.83 -20.14
N ILE A 132 5.82 8.98 -19.93
CA ILE A 132 4.94 8.49 -21.00
C ILE A 132 4.18 9.66 -21.64
N LEU A 133 3.64 10.57 -20.82
CA LEU A 133 2.93 11.76 -21.32
C LEU A 133 3.84 12.68 -22.13
N ALA A 134 5.08 12.89 -21.67
CA ALA A 134 6.08 13.67 -22.39
C ALA A 134 6.39 13.04 -23.76
N LYS A 135 6.65 11.72 -23.80
CA LYS A 135 6.89 11.00 -25.06
C LYS A 135 5.69 11.03 -26.00
N HIS A 136 4.46 10.96 -25.49
CA HIS A 136 3.26 11.08 -26.31
C HIS A 136 3.09 12.50 -26.89
N ARG A 137 3.40 13.55 -26.11
CA ARG A 137 3.41 14.94 -26.61
C ARG A 137 4.47 15.18 -27.69
N ASP A 138 5.67 14.61 -27.51
CA ASP A 138 6.74 14.71 -28.49
C ASP A 138 6.40 13.95 -29.79
N SER A 139 5.69 12.83 -29.68
CA SER A 139 5.19 12.05 -30.82
C SER A 139 4.09 12.78 -31.62
N LEU A 140 3.26 13.60 -30.96
CA LEU A 140 2.24 14.43 -31.62
C LEU A 140 2.81 15.69 -32.29
N LYS A 141 4.07 16.07 -32.01
CA LYS A 141 4.79 17.11 -32.74
C LYS A 141 5.46 16.54 -34.00
N GLY A 142 4.66 15.91 -34.87
CA GLY A 142 5.05 15.72 -36.27
C GLY A 142 5.09 17.08 -37.00
N PRO A 143 5.90 17.23 -38.07
CA PRO A 143 6.07 18.52 -38.73
C PRO A 143 4.73 18.99 -39.32
N LEU A 144 4.24 20.13 -38.81
CA LEU A 144 3.15 20.90 -39.37
C LEU A 144 3.53 21.29 -40.80
N LYS A 145 3.12 20.48 -41.80
CA LYS A 145 3.19 20.88 -43.21
C LYS A 145 2.26 22.08 -43.39
N LYS A 146 2.86 23.27 -43.47
CA LYS A 146 2.26 24.43 -44.15
C LYS A 146 1.94 23.98 -45.58
N GLN A 147 0.67 23.81 -45.90
CA GLN A 147 0.21 23.93 -47.29
C GLN A 147 0.02 25.42 -47.55
N GLU A 148 1.08 26.04 -48.05
CA GLU A 148 0.98 27.21 -48.91
C GLU A 148 0.57 26.67 -50.28
N VAL A 149 -0.70 26.86 -50.65
CA VAL A 149 -1.16 26.77 -52.03
C VAL A 149 -1.54 28.19 -52.41
N ASP A 150 -0.54 28.88 -52.95
CA ASP A 150 -0.73 29.98 -53.88
C ASP A 150 -1.50 29.44 -55.10
N SER A 151 -2.62 30.07 -55.41
CA SER A 151 -3.23 30.12 -56.75
C SER A 151 -4.40 31.08 -56.73
N ALA A 152 -4.14 32.34 -57.08
CA ALA A 152 -5.14 33.19 -57.73
C ALA A 152 -5.14 32.87 -59.23
N PRO A 153 -6.31 32.93 -59.92
CA PRO A 153 -6.52 34.11 -60.77
C PRO A 153 -7.99 34.58 -60.88
N GLN A 154 -8.10 35.91 -60.82
CA GLN A 154 -9.02 36.88 -61.43
C GLN A 154 -10.48 36.52 -61.81
N LEU A 155 -11.37 37.41 -61.35
CA LEU A 155 -12.78 37.59 -61.73
C LEU A 155 -12.92 38.31 -63.10
N PRO A 156 -13.80 37.88 -64.01
CA PRO A 156 -14.22 38.69 -65.14
C PRO A 156 -15.38 39.61 -64.75
N LYS A 157 -15.26 40.90 -65.12
CA LYS A 157 -16.37 41.86 -65.16
C LYS A 157 -17.29 41.53 -66.34
N VAL A 158 -18.59 41.39 -66.09
CA VAL A 158 -19.70 42.06 -66.81
C VAL A 158 -20.86 42.22 -65.83
#